data_AF-A0A2N2A5C1-F1
#
_entry.id   AF-A0A2N2A5C1-F1
#
_cell.length_a   1.000
_cell.length_b   1.000
_cell.length_c   1.000
_cell.angle_alpha   90.00
_cell.angle_beta   90.00
_cell.angle_gamma   90.00
#
_symmetry.space_group_name_H-M   'P 1'
#
loop_
_entity.id
_entity.type
_entity.pdbx_description
1 polymer ?
#
loop_
_entity_poly.entity_id
_entity_poly.type
_entity_poly.pdbx_seq_one_letter_code
_entity_poly.pdbx_strand_id
1 'polypeptide(L)'
;MEQRDAYWNQVYEFHSFIYYYESIRRRSLFWNQFFKISLAVLTAGSVASWQIWEKLATLWTIIACVSQVAIIVYEFLPFKSRLRDIKTLDTLLWSIALGADNHLFDVERGDLSDGQINDLITEYRKLWKMAEDKFFKDDCVPDNEKLKEDAKEKARIYMQRFVKEDH
;
A
#
# COMPACT_ATOMS: atom_id res chain seq x y z
N MET A 1 32.63 -3.31 -5.98
CA MET A 1 31.69 -2.52 -6.80
C MET A 1 30.40 -3.31 -7.01
N GLU A 2 30.46 -4.52 -7.57
CA GLU A 2 29.26 -5.37 -7.78
C GLU A 2 28.38 -5.58 -6.53
N GLN A 3 28.98 -5.82 -5.35
CA GLN A 3 28.20 -6.02 -4.11
C GLN A 3 27.57 -4.74 -3.57
N ARG A 4 28.21 -3.58 -3.75
CA ARG A 4 27.63 -2.28 -3.37
C ARG A 4 26.43 -1.95 -4.23
N ASP A 5 26.57 -2.13 -5.55
CA ASP A 5 25.47 -1.94 -6.50
C ASP A 5 24.30 -2.90 -6.21
N ALA A 6 24.61 -4.15 -5.82
CA ALA A 6 23.59 -5.12 -5.41
C ALA A 6 22.84 -4.67 -4.15
N TYR A 7 23.54 -4.16 -3.14
CA TYR A 7 22.93 -3.63 -1.92
C TYR A 7 22.08 -2.37 -2.22
N TRP A 8 22.59 -1.46 -3.04
CA TRP A 8 21.86 -0.27 -3.49
C TRP A 8 20.55 -0.64 -4.19
N ASN A 9 20.61 -1.61 -5.11
CA ASN A 9 19.44 -2.11 -5.83
C ASN A 9 18.42 -2.75 -4.87
N GLN A 10 18.88 -3.48 -3.85
CA GLN A 10 17.99 -4.05 -2.84
C GLN A 10 17.25 -2.97 -2.04
N VAL A 11 17.95 -1.93 -1.58
CA VAL A 11 17.30 -0.81 -0.87
C VAL A 11 16.28 -0.11 -1.78
N TYR A 12 16.65 0.13 -3.05
CA TYR A 12 15.74 0.68 -4.05
C TYR A 12 14.49 -0.20 -4.25
N GLU A 13 14.65 -1.51 -4.33
CA GLU A 13 13.53 -2.46 -4.46
C GLU A 13 12.61 -2.39 -3.23
N PHE A 14 13.16 -2.37 -2.02
CA PHE A 14 12.37 -2.26 -0.78
C PHE A 14 11.51 -0.99 -0.76
N HIS A 15 12.09 0.18 -1.05
CA HIS A 15 11.32 1.42 -1.11
C HIS A 15 10.28 1.39 -2.23
N SER A 16 10.61 0.79 -3.38
CA SER A 16 9.65 0.62 -4.48
C SER A 16 8.44 -0.22 -4.05
N PHE A 17 8.66 -1.32 -3.32
CA PHE A 17 7.57 -2.14 -2.80
C PHE A 17 6.74 -1.43 -1.73
N ILE A 18 7.40 -0.73 -0.80
CA ILE A 18 6.70 0.06 0.23
C ILE A 18 5.79 1.11 -0.39
N TYR A 19 6.29 1.91 -1.33
CA TYR A 19 5.48 2.92 -2.01
C TYR A 19 4.33 2.30 -2.82
N TYR A 20 4.53 1.11 -3.37
CA TYR A 20 3.48 0.36 -4.06
C TYR A 20 2.35 -0.03 -3.09
N TYR A 21 2.70 -0.60 -1.94
CA TYR A 21 1.74 -0.95 -0.89
C TYR A 21 1.00 0.27 -0.36
N GLU A 22 1.71 1.38 -0.14
CA GLU A 22 1.10 2.64 0.30
C GLU A 22 0.08 3.18 -0.73
N SER A 23 0.39 3.07 -2.03
CA SER A 23 -0.52 3.47 -3.10
C SER A 23 -1.77 2.59 -3.18
N ILE A 24 -1.63 1.26 -3.02
CA ILE A 24 -2.77 0.34 -2.91
C ILE A 24 -3.62 0.67 -1.68
N ARG A 25 -2.97 0.95 -0.54
CA ARG A 25 -3.62 1.34 0.72
C ARG A 25 -4.43 2.63 0.55
N ARG A 26 -3.84 3.67 -0.06
CA ARG A 26 -4.50 4.95 -0.36
C ARG A 26 -5.73 4.75 -1.26
N ARG A 27 -5.60 3.96 -2.32
CA ARG A 27 -6.72 3.65 -3.21
C ARG A 27 -7.85 2.93 -2.47
N SER A 28 -7.52 1.94 -1.65
CA SER A 28 -8.49 1.21 -0.85
C SER A 28 -9.21 2.10 0.18
N LEU A 29 -8.48 3.02 0.80
CA LEU A 29 -9.04 4.04 1.70
C LEU A 29 -10.03 4.96 0.98
N PHE A 30 -9.64 5.44 -0.21
CA PHE A 30 -10.49 6.31 -1.02
C PHE A 30 -11.82 5.65 -1.35
N TRP A 31 -11.80 4.42 -1.87
CA TRP A 31 -13.01 3.67 -2.18
C TRP A 31 -13.86 3.40 -0.93
N ASN A 32 -13.24 3.03 0.19
CA ASN A 32 -13.95 2.82 1.44
C ASN A 32 -14.65 4.10 1.95
N GLN A 33 -14.00 5.27 1.86
CA GLN A 33 -14.63 6.53 2.24
C GLN A 33 -15.73 6.92 1.26
N PHE A 34 -15.51 6.74 -0.04
CA PHE A 34 -16.50 6.99 -1.08
C PHE A 34 -17.79 6.21 -0.81
N PHE A 35 -17.70 4.88 -0.63
CA PHE A 35 -18.87 4.04 -0.33
C PHE A 35 -19.61 4.49 0.93
N LYS A 36 -18.89 4.82 2.00
CA LYS A 36 -19.51 5.30 3.25
C LYS A 36 -20.25 6.62 3.07
N ILE A 37 -19.66 7.57 2.35
CA ILE A 37 -20.26 8.88 2.08
C ILE A 37 -21.48 8.72 1.18
N SER A 38 -21.35 7.95 0.08
CA SER A 38 -22.46 7.67 -0.82
C SER A 38 -23.63 7.02 -0.09
N LEU A 39 -23.35 6.03 0.77
CA LEU A 39 -24.38 5.39 1.58
C LEU A 39 -25.04 6.37 2.54
N ALA A 40 -24.28 7.22 3.24
CA ALA A 40 -24.83 8.22 4.15
C ALA A 40 -25.75 9.23 3.45
N VAL A 41 -25.34 9.70 2.25
CA VAL A 41 -26.16 10.60 1.43
C VAL A 41 -27.44 9.91 0.96
N LEU A 42 -27.36 8.65 0.55
CA LEU A 42 -28.50 7.83 0.18
C LEU A 42 -29.50 7.68 1.33
N THR A 43 -29.03 7.36 2.53
CA THR A 43 -29.89 7.21 3.72
C THR A 43 -30.56 8.53 4.09
N ALA A 44 -29.81 9.64 4.08
CA ALA A 44 -30.35 10.97 4.37
C ALA A 44 -31.35 11.44 3.30
N GLY A 45 -31.05 11.19 2.02
CA GLY A 45 -31.92 11.53 0.90
C GLY A 45 -33.23 10.74 0.91
N SER A 46 -33.19 9.46 1.33
CA SER A 46 -34.39 8.65 1.47
C SER A 46 -35.37 9.21 2.51
N VAL A 47 -34.87 9.79 3.61
CA VAL A 47 -35.72 10.39 4.66
C VAL A 47 -36.27 11.74 4.23
N ALA A 48 -35.45 12.57 3.58
CA ALA A 48 -35.86 13.88 3.08
C ALA A 48 -36.93 13.82 1.98
N SER A 49 -37.05 12.68 1.31
CA SER A 49 -37.92 12.52 0.14
C SER A 49 -39.29 11.95 0.43
N TRP A 50 -39.65 11.80 1.72
CA TRP A 50 -40.95 11.29 2.16
C TRP A 50 -42.14 12.03 1.52
N GLN A 51 -42.00 13.32 1.23
CA GLN A 51 -43.05 14.16 0.61
C GLN A 51 -43.20 14.01 -0.92
N ILE A 52 -42.22 13.41 -1.62
CA ILE A 52 -42.22 13.25 -3.08
C ILE A 52 -42.40 11.78 -3.49
N TRP A 53 -42.50 10.87 -2.50
CA TRP A 53 -42.43 9.43 -2.69
C TRP A 53 -43.45 8.91 -3.72
N GLU A 54 -44.70 9.36 -3.67
CA GLU A 54 -45.74 8.90 -4.61
C GLU A 54 -45.47 9.30 -6.07
N LYS A 55 -44.87 10.47 -6.32
CA LYS A 55 -44.64 10.98 -7.68
C LYS A 55 -43.46 10.30 -8.39
N LEU A 56 -42.53 9.73 -7.62
CA LEU A 56 -41.29 9.12 -8.11
C LEU A 56 -41.09 7.71 -7.56
N ALA A 57 -42.16 7.00 -7.20
CA ALA A 57 -42.10 5.71 -6.51
C ALA A 57 -41.21 4.67 -7.21
N THR A 58 -41.26 4.61 -8.55
CA THR A 58 -40.40 3.73 -9.36
C THR A 58 -38.92 4.08 -9.22
N LEU A 59 -38.56 5.37 -9.24
CA LEU A 59 -37.19 5.83 -9.08
C LEU A 59 -36.65 5.48 -7.69
N TRP A 60 -37.46 5.71 -6.65
CA TRP A 60 -37.10 5.36 -5.26
C TRP A 60 -36.92 3.87 -5.05
N THR A 61 -37.74 3.05 -5.71
CA THR A 61 -37.61 1.58 -5.65
C THR A 61 -36.29 1.11 -6.29
N ILE A 62 -35.91 1.68 -7.44
CA ILE A 62 -34.62 1.38 -8.09
C ILE A 62 -33.46 1.79 -7.19
N ILE A 63 -33.51 3.00 -6.62
CA ILE A 63 -32.49 3.51 -5.70
C ILE A 63 -32.35 2.58 -4.47
N ALA A 64 -33.46 2.14 -3.89
CA ALA A 64 -33.46 1.21 -2.77
C ALA A 64 -32.84 -0.14 -3.14
N CYS A 65 -33.22 -0.73 -4.27
CA CYS A 65 -32.63 -2.00 -4.75
C CYS A 65 -31.12 -1.87 -4.99
N VAL A 66 -30.67 -0.82 -5.68
CA VAL A 66 -29.23 -0.57 -5.93
C VAL A 66 -28.48 -0.38 -4.61
N SER A 67 -29.09 0.30 -3.63
CA SER A 67 -28.48 0.50 -2.31
C SER A 67 -28.32 -0.81 -1.54
N GLN A 68 -29.33 -1.69 -1.57
CA GLN A 68 -29.25 -3.00 -0.92
C GLN A 68 -28.15 -3.86 -1.55
N VAL A 69 -28.07 -3.89 -2.88
CA VAL A 69 -26.99 -4.59 -3.59
C VAL A 69 -25.62 -4.01 -3.21
N ALA A 70 -25.48 -2.68 -3.15
CA ALA A 70 -24.24 -2.03 -2.76
C ALA A 70 -23.82 -2.34 -1.30
N ILE A 71 -24.77 -2.41 -0.36
CA ILE A 71 -24.51 -2.78 1.04
C ILE A 71 -23.99 -4.21 1.12
N ILE A 72 -24.66 -5.15 0.46
CA ILE A 72 -24.26 -6.57 0.43
C ILE A 72 -22.86 -6.71 -0.19
N VAL A 73 -22.64 -6.09 -1.35
CA VAL A 73 -21.33 -6.11 -2.03
C VAL A 73 -20.23 -5.51 -1.14
N TYR A 74 -20.51 -4.42 -0.42
CA TYR A 74 -19.57 -3.80 0.51
C TYR A 74 -19.20 -4.72 1.69
N GLU A 75 -20.14 -5.50 2.21
CA GLU A 75 -19.85 -6.49 3.28
C GLU A 75 -18.98 -7.65 2.79
N PHE A 76 -19.15 -8.06 1.54
CA PHE A 76 -18.32 -9.10 0.91
C PHE A 76 -16.93 -8.60 0.50
N LEU A 77 -16.69 -7.28 0.46
CA LEU A 77 -15.38 -6.74 0.16
C LEU A 77 -14.55 -6.68 1.44
N PRO A 78 -13.45 -7.45 1.57
CA PRO A 78 -12.60 -7.50 2.76
C PRO A 78 -11.73 -6.24 2.93
N PHE A 79 -12.23 -5.05 2.57
CA PHE A 79 -11.47 -3.80 2.64
C PHE A 79 -10.97 -3.48 4.04
N LYS A 80 -11.77 -3.76 5.09
CA LYS A 80 -11.40 -3.40 6.47
C LYS A 80 -10.32 -4.32 7.06
N SER A 81 -10.36 -5.62 6.76
CA SER A 81 -9.30 -6.57 7.16
C SER A 81 -8.04 -6.30 6.35
N ARG A 82 -8.14 -6.31 5.01
CA ARG A 82 -7.00 -6.02 4.11
C ARG A 82 -6.31 -4.71 4.45
N LEU A 83 -7.06 -3.64 4.71
CA LEU A 83 -6.47 -2.34 5.02
C LEU A 83 -5.70 -2.34 6.36
N ARG A 84 -6.18 -3.10 7.34
CA ARG A 84 -5.50 -3.25 8.63
C ARG A 84 -4.20 -4.02 8.47
N ASP A 85 -4.27 -5.14 7.76
CA ASP A 85 -3.13 -6.02 7.54
C ASP A 85 -2.06 -5.33 6.69
N ILE A 86 -2.45 -4.63 5.62
CA ILE A 86 -1.56 -3.79 4.81
C ILE A 86 -0.93 -2.68 5.65
N LYS A 87 -1.67 -2.03 6.57
CA LYS A 87 -1.11 -0.98 7.42
C LYS A 87 -0.05 -1.53 8.39
N THR A 88 -0.31 -2.69 8.99
CA THR A 88 0.64 -3.34 9.90
C THR A 88 1.88 -3.82 9.14
N LEU A 89 1.70 -4.38 7.94
CA LEU A 89 2.80 -4.73 7.04
C LEU A 89 3.62 -3.49 6.65
N ASP A 90 2.98 -2.41 6.19
CA ASP A 90 3.63 -1.15 5.79
C ASP A 90 4.54 -0.63 6.91
N THR A 91 4.05 -0.61 8.15
CA THR A 91 4.84 -0.20 9.33
C THR A 91 6.05 -1.09 9.56
N LEU A 92 5.90 -2.41 9.40
CA LEU A 92 6.98 -3.38 9.56
C LEU A 92 8.03 -3.26 8.44
N LEU A 93 7.59 -3.13 7.19
CA LEU A 93 8.47 -2.97 6.04
C LEU A 93 9.28 -1.68 6.13
N TRP A 94 8.66 -0.57 6.53
CA TRP A 94 9.36 0.69 6.80
C TRP A 94 10.45 0.54 7.87
N SER A 95 10.19 -0.23 8.94
CA SER A 95 11.20 -0.50 9.96
C SER A 95 12.38 -1.30 9.41
N ILE A 96 12.13 -2.25 8.51
CA ILE A 96 13.19 -3.06 7.87
C ILE A 96 13.98 -2.18 6.90
N ALA A 97 13.30 -1.40 6.06
CA ALA A 97 13.92 -0.50 5.10
C ALA A 97 14.79 0.56 5.80
N LEU A 98 14.32 1.16 6.89
CA LEU A 98 15.11 2.12 7.67
C LEU A 98 16.39 1.48 8.25
N GLY A 99 16.32 0.21 8.66
CA GLY A 99 17.51 -0.55 9.06
C GLY A 99 18.51 -0.70 7.92
N ALA A 100 18.02 -1.06 6.72
CA ALA A 100 18.85 -1.20 5.54
C ALA A 100 19.45 0.15 5.07
N ASP A 101 18.67 1.24 5.16
CA ASP A 101 19.10 2.60 4.84
C ASP A 101 20.25 3.06 5.75
N ASN A 102 20.21 2.73 7.05
CA ASN A 102 21.30 3.08 7.98
C ASN A 102 22.62 2.42 7.59
N HIS A 103 22.60 1.15 7.18
CA HIS A 103 23.81 0.46 6.73
C HIS A 103 24.25 0.85 5.33
N LEU A 104 23.37 1.46 4.52
CA LEU A 104 23.72 1.95 3.20
C LEU A 104 24.88 2.96 3.26
N PHE A 105 24.92 3.82 4.29
CA PHE A 105 26.03 4.75 4.50
C PHE A 105 27.36 4.03 4.74
N ASP A 106 27.37 2.97 5.56
CA ASP A 106 28.57 2.17 5.85
C ASP A 106 29.08 1.47 4.57
N VAL A 107 28.16 1.02 3.71
CA VAL A 107 28.45 0.39 2.41
C VAL A 107 29.05 1.40 1.43
N GLU A 108 28.49 2.61 1.33
CA GLU A 108 28.96 3.67 0.43
C GLU A 108 30.34 4.19 0.82
N ARG A 109 30.57 4.45 2.12
CA ARG A 109 31.87 4.86 2.66
C ARG A 109 32.95 3.79 2.48
N GLY A 110 32.54 2.54 2.34
CA GLY A 110 33.44 1.41 2.18
C GLY A 110 34.00 0.88 3.49
N ASP A 111 33.31 1.14 4.60
CA ASP A 111 33.65 0.63 5.92
C ASP A 111 33.38 -0.88 6.03
N LEU A 112 32.63 -1.44 5.07
CA LEU A 112 32.26 -2.85 4.99
C LEU A 112 32.97 -3.58 3.83
N SER A 113 33.43 -4.79 4.12
CA SER A 113 33.95 -5.71 3.11
C SER A 113 32.83 -6.34 2.27
N ASP A 114 33.15 -6.79 1.06
CA ASP A 114 32.20 -7.44 0.15
C ASP A 114 31.47 -8.65 0.80
N GLY A 115 32.15 -9.39 1.68
CA GLY A 115 31.54 -10.48 2.45
C GLY A 115 30.47 -9.99 3.44
N GLN A 116 30.78 -8.93 4.19
CA GLN A 116 29.82 -8.32 5.12
C GLN A 116 28.63 -7.70 4.41
N ILE A 117 28.85 -7.10 3.23
CA ILE A 117 27.76 -6.57 2.39
C ILE A 117 26.81 -7.71 1.97
N ASN A 118 27.36 -8.83 1.50
CA ASN A 118 26.54 -9.97 1.07
C ASN A 118 25.77 -10.62 2.24
N ASP A 119 26.35 -10.62 3.45
CA ASP A 119 25.67 -11.06 4.66
C ASP A 119 24.47 -10.15 4.99
N LEU A 120 24.66 -8.82 4.93
CA LEU A 120 23.58 -7.84 5.11
C LEU A 120 22.48 -7.98 4.05
N ILE A 121 22.85 -8.16 2.77
CA ILE A 121 21.90 -8.43 1.67
C ILE A 121 21.00 -9.61 2.05
N THR A 122 21.63 -10.69 2.49
CA THR A 122 20.95 -11.94 2.83
C THR A 122 20.08 -11.80 4.07
N GLU A 123 20.56 -11.09 5.10
CA GLU A 123 19.81 -10.82 6.33
C GLU A 123 18.52 -10.03 6.02
N TYR A 124 18.66 -8.89 5.35
CA TYR A 124 17.50 -8.05 5.04
C TYR A 124 16.51 -8.74 4.09
N ARG A 125 16.97 -9.54 3.13
CA ARG A 125 16.08 -10.37 2.30
C ARG A 125 15.30 -11.39 3.12
N LYS A 126 15.91 -12.01 4.13
CA LYS A 126 15.23 -12.93 5.03
C LYS A 126 14.17 -12.20 5.86
N LEU A 127 14.53 -11.07 6.46
CA LEU A 127 13.60 -10.24 7.24
C LEU A 127 12.40 -9.80 6.39
N TRP A 128 12.66 -9.35 5.17
CA TRP A 128 11.62 -8.94 4.23
C TRP A 128 10.67 -10.09 3.90
N LYS A 129 11.22 -11.26 3.53
CA LYS A 129 10.42 -12.44 3.20
C LYS A 129 9.59 -12.93 4.39
N MET A 130 10.14 -12.91 5.60
CA MET A 130 9.40 -13.24 6.82
C MET A 130 8.23 -12.27 7.07
N ALA A 131 8.41 -10.99 6.75
CA ALA A 131 7.32 -10.01 6.80
C ALA A 131 6.25 -10.34 5.76
N GLU A 132 6.61 -10.58 4.50
CA GLU A 132 5.65 -10.93 3.45
C GLU A 132 4.88 -12.22 3.75
N ASP A 133 5.57 -13.30 4.13
CA ASP A 133 4.99 -14.61 4.46
C ASP A 133 4.01 -14.52 5.65
N LYS A 134 4.17 -13.52 6.52
CA LYS A 134 3.26 -13.30 7.65
C LYS A 134 1.93 -12.69 7.23
N PHE A 135 1.90 -11.87 6.18
CA PHE A 135 0.74 -11.08 5.79
C PHE A 135 0.07 -11.52 4.48
N PHE A 136 0.78 -12.22 3.56
CA PHE A 136 0.25 -12.63 2.25
C PHE A 136 -0.17 -14.10 2.14
N LYS A 137 -0.52 -14.77 3.25
CA LYS A 137 -0.82 -16.21 3.25
C LYS A 137 -1.99 -16.64 2.35
N ASP A 138 -3.01 -15.79 2.20
CA ASP A 138 -4.26 -16.14 1.52
C ASP A 138 -4.71 -15.12 0.45
N ASP A 139 -3.94 -14.04 0.24
CA ASP A 139 -4.39 -12.92 -0.58
C ASP A 139 -3.29 -12.37 -1.49
N CYS A 140 -3.59 -12.31 -2.78
CA CYS A 140 -2.67 -11.79 -3.78
C CYS A 140 -2.74 -10.26 -3.78
N VAL A 141 -1.58 -9.61 -3.71
CA VAL A 141 -1.49 -8.16 -3.91
C VAL A 141 -2.07 -7.84 -5.30
N PRO A 142 -3.03 -6.91 -5.41
CA PRO A 142 -3.61 -6.56 -6.70
C PRO A 142 -2.49 -6.12 -7.64
N ASP A 143 -2.36 -6.75 -8.80
CA ASP A 143 -1.36 -6.35 -9.79
C ASP A 143 -1.82 -5.07 -10.52
N ASN A 144 -1.05 -3.98 -10.38
CA ASN A 144 -1.34 -2.73 -11.05
C ASN A 144 -0.05 -2.05 -11.53
N GLU A 145 0.19 -2.14 -12.84
CA GLU A 145 1.41 -1.62 -13.48
C GLU A 145 1.61 -0.12 -13.26
N LYS A 146 0.56 0.69 -13.37
CA LYS A 146 0.64 2.14 -13.13
C LYS A 146 1.06 2.48 -11.70
N LEU A 147 0.56 1.74 -10.72
CA LEU A 147 0.95 1.94 -9.33
C LEU A 147 2.39 1.47 -9.07
N LYS A 148 2.85 0.42 -9.77
CA LYS A 148 4.25 -0.03 -9.71
C LYS A 148 5.19 1.02 -10.29
N GLU A 149 4.84 1.62 -11.43
CA GLU A 149 5.64 2.69 -12.05
C GLU A 149 5.74 3.93 -11.16
N ASP A 150 4.62 4.41 -10.62
CA ASP A 150 4.59 5.54 -9.68
C ASP A 150 5.43 5.26 -8.42
N ALA A 151 5.39 4.02 -7.92
CA ALA A 151 6.16 3.61 -6.76
C ALA A 151 7.68 3.57 -7.05
N LYS A 152 8.07 3.03 -8.21
CA LYS A 152 9.46 3.02 -8.68
C LYS A 152 10.03 4.42 -8.85
N GLU A 153 9.21 5.35 -9.35
CA GLU A 153 9.62 6.75 -9.51
C GLU A 153 9.81 7.43 -8.15
N LYS A 154 8.90 7.20 -7.19
CA LYS A 154 9.06 7.70 -5.81
C LYS A 154 10.31 7.14 -5.13
N ALA A 155 10.57 5.85 -5.28
CA ALA A 155 11.80 5.22 -4.77
C ALA A 155 13.05 5.83 -5.44
N ARG A 156 13.01 6.09 -6.75
CA ARG A 156 14.11 6.72 -7.47
C ARG A 156 14.40 8.12 -6.92
N ILE A 157 13.37 8.93 -6.69
CA ILE A 157 13.49 10.26 -6.10
C ILE A 157 14.07 10.17 -4.68
N TYR A 158 13.64 9.19 -3.88
CA TYR A 158 14.17 8.95 -2.54
C TYR A 158 15.67 8.63 -2.58
N MET A 159 16.09 7.65 -3.38
CA MET A 159 17.50 7.27 -3.52
C MET A 159 18.37 8.44 -4.02
N GLN A 160 17.85 9.26 -4.95
CA GLN A 160 18.56 10.46 -5.41
C GLN A 160 18.75 11.53 -4.34
N ARG A 161 17.83 11.62 -3.37
CA ARG A 161 17.99 12.52 -2.22
C ARG A 161 19.03 11.97 -1.25
N PHE A 162 19.01 10.67 -1.01
CA PHE A 162 19.98 9.98 -0.17
C PHE A 162 21.43 10.25 -0.64
N VAL A 163 21.71 10.11 -1.94
CA VAL A 163 23.04 10.42 -2.50
C VAL A 163 23.44 11.89 -2.33
N LYS A 164 22.48 12.82 -2.35
CA LYS A 164 22.77 14.26 -2.22
C LYS A 164 23.07 14.70 -0.80
N GLU A 165 22.64 13.95 0.22
CA GLU A 165 22.92 14.28 1.63
C GLU A 165 24.34 13.86 2.05
N ASP A 166 25.05 13.07 1.24
CA ASP A 166 26.41 12.57 1.49
C ASP A 166 27.51 13.43 0.79
N HIS A 167 27.14 14.54 0.14
CA HIS A 167 28.03 15.52 -0.51
C HIS A 167 27.97 16.90 0.16
#